data_AF-A0A563CVN1-F1
#
_entry.id   AF-A0A563CVN1-F1
#
_cell.length_a   1.000
_cell.length_b   1.000
_cell.length_c   1.000
_cell.angle_alpha   90.00
_cell.angle_beta   90.00
_cell.angle_gamma   90.00
#
_symmetry.space_group_name_H-M   'P 1'
#
loop_
_entity.id
_entity.type
_entity.pdbx_description
1 polymer ?
#
loop_
_entity_poly.entity_id
_entity_poly.type
_entity_poly.pdbx_seq_one_letter_code
_entity_poly.pdbx_strand_id
1 'polypeptide(L)'
;MAKTLTGVVISDVADKTITVAVISRETHPIYKKQYTVTRKYAAHDENNDARKGDTVRIVETRPISKRKSFTLDRIEKRSVGSVELKEEVNAEVSDKVDHDHDSEEDKE
;
A
#
# COMPACT_ATOMS: atom_id res chain seq x y z
N MET A 1 12.88 23.30 -9.35
CA MET A 1 11.69 22.47 -9.08
C MET A 1 11.99 21.59 -7.88
N ALA A 2 11.06 21.42 -6.95
CA ALA A 2 11.26 20.56 -5.79
C ALA A 2 11.37 19.09 -6.22
N LYS A 3 12.21 18.29 -5.54
CA LYS A 3 12.36 16.88 -5.86
C LYS A 3 11.10 16.12 -5.42
N THR A 4 10.55 15.35 -6.34
CA THR A 4 9.39 14.48 -6.09
C THR A 4 9.85 13.03 -6.05
N LEU A 5 9.37 12.27 -5.07
CA LEU A 5 9.64 10.84 -4.94
C LEU A 5 8.31 10.10 -4.83
N THR A 6 8.22 8.93 -5.44
CA THR A 6 7.07 8.02 -5.30
C THR A 6 7.52 6.79 -4.52
N GLY A 7 6.69 6.33 -3.59
CA GLY A 7 7.01 5.20 -2.74
C GLY A 7 5.78 4.62 -2.04
N VAL A 8 6.00 3.60 -1.22
CA VAL A 8 4.93 2.89 -0.49
C VAL A 8 5.00 3.24 0.99
N VAL A 9 3.85 3.46 1.61
CA VAL A 9 3.75 3.71 3.05
C VAL A 9 4.01 2.43 3.83
N ILE A 10 5.06 2.41 4.65
CA ILE A 10 5.41 1.29 5.54
C ILE A 10 4.73 1.43 6.90
N SER A 11 4.64 2.66 7.42
CA SER A 11 4.08 2.91 8.75
C SER A 11 3.36 4.27 8.80
N ASP A 12 2.20 4.25 9.45
CA ASP A 12 1.30 5.36 9.75
C ASP A 12 1.06 5.51 11.27
N VAL A 13 1.91 4.89 12.09
CA VAL A 13 1.75 4.85 13.56
C VAL A 13 1.94 6.22 14.23
N ALA A 14 2.71 7.12 13.61
CA ALA A 14 3.04 8.41 14.19
C ALA A 14 2.05 9.50 13.72
N ASP A 15 1.62 10.37 14.63
CA ASP A 15 0.69 11.44 14.28
C ASP A 15 1.30 12.39 13.23
N LYS A 16 0.47 12.75 12.25
CA LYS A 16 0.77 13.64 11.13
C LYS A 16 2.02 13.27 10.34
N THR A 17 2.40 12.00 10.39
CA THR A 17 3.70 11.51 9.91
C THR A 17 3.58 10.11 9.33
N ILE A 18 3.92 9.99 8.05
CA ILE A 18 4.02 8.68 7.39
C ILE A 18 5.48 8.36 7.07
N THR A 19 5.85 7.09 7.24
CA THR A 19 7.15 6.58 6.78
C THR A 19 6.97 5.93 5.41
N VAL A 20 7.62 6.49 4.40
CA VAL A 20 7.55 6.06 3.01
C VAL A 20 8.85 5.36 2.61
N ALA A 21 8.76 4.17 2.04
CA ALA A 21 9.89 3.52 1.37
C ALA A 21 9.92 3.90 -0.11
N VAL A 22 11.06 4.45 -0.53
CA VAL A 22 11.36 4.71 -1.94
C VAL A 22 12.41 3.71 -2.37
N ILE A 23 12.07 2.96 -3.42
CA ILE A 23 12.94 1.96 -4.02
C ILE A 23 13.63 2.59 -5.23
N SER A 24 14.96 2.54 -5.25
CA SER A 24 15.79 2.96 -6.37
C SER A 24 16.69 1.82 -6.82
N ARG A 25 16.98 1.73 -8.12
CA ARG A 25 18.02 0.81 -8.63
C ARG A 25 19.30 1.60 -8.83
N GLU A 26 20.38 1.12 -8.23
CA GLU A 26 21.72 1.68 -8.38
C GLU A 26 22.63 0.63 -9.00
N THR A 27 23.63 1.09 -9.75
CA THR A 27 24.59 0.20 -10.42
C THR A 27 25.89 0.21 -9.62
N HIS A 28 26.40 -0.97 -9.28
CA HIS A 28 27.68 -1.05 -8.58
C HIS A 28 28.80 -0.47 -9.47
N PRO A 29 29.62 0.48 -8.99
CA PRO A 29 30.53 1.24 -9.85
C PRO A 29 31.56 0.37 -10.57
N ILE A 30 32.11 -0.63 -9.89
CA ILE A 30 33.12 -1.56 -10.46
C ILE A 30 32.45 -2.68 -11.26
N TYR A 31 31.63 -3.49 -10.60
CA TYR A 31 31.06 -4.72 -11.19
C TYR A 31 29.89 -4.49 -12.14
N LYS A 32 29.34 -3.28 -12.24
CA LYS A 32 28.19 -2.93 -13.10
C LYS A 32 26.91 -3.75 -12.85
N LYS A 33 26.85 -4.54 -11.78
CA LYS A 33 25.65 -5.25 -11.33
C LYS A 33 24.64 -4.26 -10.79
N GLN A 34 23.39 -4.33 -11.25
CA GLN A 34 22.29 -3.54 -10.69
C GLN A 34 21.84 -4.15 -9.36
N TYR A 35 21.68 -3.29 -8.35
CA TYR A 35 21.15 -3.66 -7.04
C TYR A 35 20.05 -2.68 -6.62
N THR A 36 19.13 -3.16 -5.80
CA THR A 36 17.99 -2.40 -5.31
C THR A 36 18.35 -1.75 -3.97
N VAL A 37 18.16 -0.44 -3.86
CA VAL A 37 18.35 0.35 -2.64
C VAL A 37 17.01 0.86 -2.16
N THR A 38 16.68 0.57 -0.91
CA THR A 38 15.47 1.07 -0.26
C THR A 38 15.85 2.17 0.72
N ARG A 39 15.34 3.39 0.49
CA ARG A 39 15.50 4.54 1.39
C ARG A 39 14.17 4.85 2.06
N LYS A 40 14.19 5.12 3.37
CA LYS A 40 13.00 5.49 4.14
C LYS A 40 12.98 7.00 4.36
N TYR A 41 11.82 7.61 4.12
CA TYR A 41 11.61 9.04 4.32
C TYR A 41 10.42 9.27 5.25
N ALA A 42 10.54 10.23 6.16
CA ALA A 42 9.42 10.68 6.96
C ALA A 42 8.76 11.86 6.24
N ALA A 43 7.50 11.67 5.83
CA ALA A 43 6.70 12.69 5.19
C ALA A 43 5.65 13.24 6.15
N HIS A 44 5.35 14.53 6.01
CA HIS A 44 4.26 15.17 6.72
C HIS A 44 2.95 14.97 5.96
N ASP A 45 1.96 14.52 6.70
CA ASP A 45 0.56 14.45 6.30
C ASP A 45 -0.22 15.20 7.39
N GLU A 46 -0.94 16.25 7.06
CA GLU A 46 -1.66 17.05 8.07
C GLU A 46 -2.97 16.38 8.52
N ASN A 47 -3.61 15.65 7.61
CA ASN A 47 -4.93 15.06 7.79
C ASN A 47 -4.87 13.58 8.19
N ASN A 48 -3.69 12.96 8.16
CA ASN A 48 -3.51 11.51 8.32
C ASN A 48 -4.34 10.71 7.29
N ASP A 49 -4.38 11.20 6.05
CA ASP A 49 -5.18 10.62 4.97
C ASP A 49 -4.56 9.33 4.42
N ALA A 50 -3.23 9.24 4.41
CA ALA A 50 -2.51 8.09 3.85
C ALA A 50 -2.40 6.93 4.85
N ARG A 51 -2.77 5.73 4.41
CA ARG A 51 -2.72 4.51 5.22
C ARG A 51 -1.54 3.64 4.83
N LYS A 52 -1.16 2.73 5.74
CA LYS A 52 -0.17 1.68 5.46
C LYS A 52 -0.52 0.90 4.19
N GLY A 53 0.45 0.75 3.29
CA GLY A 53 0.30 0.04 2.02
C GLY A 53 -0.08 0.92 0.83
N ASP A 54 -0.43 2.18 1.05
CA ASP A 54 -0.74 3.12 -0.03
C ASP A 54 0.53 3.48 -0.83
N THR A 55 0.37 3.66 -2.15
CA THR A 55 1.41 4.25 -3.00
C THR A 55 1.20 5.76 -3.05
N VAL A 56 2.20 6.49 -2.57
CA VAL A 56 2.13 7.93 -2.37
C VAL A 56 3.27 8.65 -3.08
N ARG A 57 2.97 9.86 -3.52
CA ARG A 57 3.91 10.82 -4.07
C ARG A 57 4.21 11.88 -3.02
N ILE A 58 5.50 12.05 -2.70
CA ILE A 58 6.00 12.98 -1.70
C ILE A 58 6.91 14.03 -2.35
N VAL A 59 6.91 15.24 -1.82
CA VAL A 59 7.68 16.38 -2.35
C VAL A 59 8.59 16.93 -1.25
N GLU A 60 9.82 17.32 -1.63
CA GLU A 60 10.74 18.04 -0.74
C GLU A 60 10.16 19.40 -0.34
N THR A 61 10.19 19.71 0.95
CA THR A 61 9.72 20.98 1.51
C THR A 61 10.73 21.51 2.53
N ARG A 62 10.44 22.68 3.12
CA ARG A 62 11.20 23.16 4.28
C ARG A 62 11.18 22.10 5.40
N PRO A 63 12.26 21.93 6.18
CA PRO A 63 12.26 21.01 7.31
C PRO A 63 11.13 21.35 8.29
N ILE A 64 10.24 20.39 8.54
CA ILE A 64 9.16 20.49 9.53
C ILE A 64 9.65 19.95 10.87
N SER A 65 10.53 18.94 10.83
CA SER A 65 11.20 18.40 12.00
C SER A 65 12.62 17.93 11.64
N LYS A 66 13.36 17.41 12.64
CA LYS A 66 14.70 16.85 12.44
C LYS A 66 14.80 15.79 11.34
N ARG A 67 13.73 15.01 11.11
CA ARG A 67 13.70 13.93 10.11
C ARG A 67 12.64 14.13 9.01
N LYS A 68 11.67 15.03 9.23
CA LYS A 68 10.56 15.28 8.30
C LYS A 68 10.87 16.49 7.43
N SER A 69 11.38 16.24 6.23
CA SER A 69 11.67 17.25 5.20
C SER A 69 10.84 17.04 3.93
N PHE A 70 9.86 16.13 3.97
CA PHE A 70 8.99 15.81 2.85
C PHE A 70 7.53 16.03 3.26
N THR A 71 6.66 16.34 2.31
CA THR A 71 5.21 16.48 2.49
C THR A 71 4.48 15.58 1.50
N LEU A 72 3.34 15.04 1.91
CA LEU A 72 2.43 14.28 1.05
C LEU A 72 1.82 15.21 0.00
N ASP A 73 2.00 14.88 -1.28
CA ASP A 73 1.45 15.65 -2.41
C ASP A 73 0.23 14.96 -3.00
N ARG A 74 0.32 13.65 -3.27
CA ARG A 74 -0.79 12.88 -3.82
C ARG A 74 -0.73 11.41 -3.42
N ILE A 75 -1.89 10.82 -3.16
CA ILE A 75 -2.05 9.36 -3.08
C ILE A 75 -2.32 8.84 -4.50
N GLU A 76 -1.41 8.03 -5.04
CA GLU A 76 -1.51 7.50 -6.41
C GLU A 76 -2.39 6.25 -6.47
N LYS A 77 -2.18 5.32 -5.52
CA LYS A 77 -2.97 4.10 -5.39
C LYS A 77 -3.24 3.83 -3.92
N ARG A 78 -4.51 3.67 -3.57
CA ARG A 78 -4.88 3.17 -2.25
C ARG A 78 -4.62 1.68 -2.18
N SER A 79 -4.20 1.22 -1.02
CA SER A 79 -4.14 -0.18 -0.67
C SER A 79 -5.52 -0.79 -0.81
N VAL A 80 -5.63 -1.82 -1.65
CA VAL A 80 -6.79 -2.71 -1.65
C VAL A 80 -6.63 -3.65 -0.45
N GLY A 81 -7.10 -3.19 0.71
CA GLY A 81 -7.45 -4.09 1.81
C GLY A 81 -8.64 -4.98 1.40
N SER A 82 -8.79 -6.12 2.07
CA SER A 82 -9.89 -7.09 1.85
C SER A 82 -11.20 -6.39 1.52
N VAL A 83 -11.65 -6.53 0.28
CA VAL A 83 -12.96 -6.04 -0.13
C VAL A 83 -13.96 -6.90 0.62
N GLU A 84 -14.67 -6.32 1.59
CA GLU A 84 -15.95 -6.88 2.02
C GLU A 84 -16.84 -6.85 0.77
N LEU A 85 -17.04 -8.01 0.16
CA LEU A 85 -18.01 -8.19 -0.91
C LEU A 85 -19.34 -7.68 -0.36
N LYS A 86 -20.04 -6.83 -1.13
CA LYS A 86 -21.43 -6.46 -0.79
C LYS A 86 -22.21 -7.75 -0.52
N GLU A 87 -23.01 -7.74 0.55
CA GLU A 87 -23.81 -8.89 0.99
C GLU A 87 -24.63 -9.52 -0.15
N GLU A 88 -25.02 -8.69 -1.12
CA GLU A 88 -25.68 -9.04 -2.39
C GLU A 88 -24.99 -10.21 -3.14
N VAL A 89 -23.65 -10.29 -3.14
CA VAL A 89 -22.88 -11.32 -3.85
C VAL A 89 -22.79 -12.63 -3.06
N ASN A 90 -22.90 -12.57 -1.73
CA ASN A 90 -22.79 -13.75 -0.87
C ASN A 90 -24.08 -14.61 -0.91
N ALA A 91 -25.24 -13.97 -1.09
CA ALA A 91 -26.54 -14.64 -1.20
C ALA A 91 -26.69 -15.45 -2.50
N GLU A 92 -26.11 -14.99 -3.61
CA GLU A 92 -26.16 -15.70 -4.89
C GLU A 92 -25.27 -16.96 -4.93
N VAL A 93 -24.28 -17.06 -4.03
CA VAL A 93 -23.36 -18.20 -3.95
C VAL A 93 -23.97 -19.35 -3.15
N SER A 94 -24.80 -19.06 -2.13
CA SER A 94 -25.51 -20.09 -1.36
C SER A 94 -26.47 -20.94 -2.22
N ASP A 95 -27.24 -20.31 -3.12
CA ASP A 95 -28.23 -21.03 -3.95
C ASP A 95 -27.62 -22.04 -4.94
N LYS A 96 -26.30 -22.02 -5.17
CA LYS A 96 -25.61 -22.96 -6.07
C LYS A 96 -24.90 -24.10 -5.35
N VAL A 97 -24.72 -24.03 -4.03
CA VAL A 97 -23.99 -25.07 -3.28
C VAL A 97 -24.92 -26.19 -2.81
N ASP A 98 -26.23 -25.94 -2.71
CA ASP A 98 -27.21 -26.88 -2.17
C ASP A 98 -27.77 -27.91 -3.18
N HIS A 99 -27.12 -28.15 -4.34
CA HIS A 99 -27.63 -29.09 -5.36
C HIS A 99 -26.80 -30.38 -5.59
N ASP A 100 -25.72 -30.62 -4.84
CA ASP A 100 -24.84 -31.78 -5.08
C ASP A 100 -24.64 -32.72 -3.86
N HIS A 101 -25.62 -32.83 -2.95
CA HIS A 101 -25.62 -33.88 -1.92
C HIS A 101 -27.05 -34.29 -1.52
N ASP A 102 -27.75 -35.02 -2.38
CA ASP A 102 -28.51 -36.22 -1.96
C ASP A 102 -29.21 -36.92 -3.14
N SER A 103 -28.70 -38.09 -3.52
CA SER A 103 -29.41 -39.28 -4.04
C SER A 103 -28.31 -40.24 -4.55
N GLU A 104 -28.09 -41.46 -4.04
CA GLU A 104 -29.03 -42.47 -3.57
C GLU A 104 -28.35 -43.33 -2.48
N GLU A 105 -28.87 -43.30 -1.25
CA GLU A 105 -28.91 -44.51 -0.42
C GLU A 105 -30.16 -45.31 -0.84
N ASP A 106 -29.94 -46.61 -1.08
CA ASP A 106 -30.87 -47.75 -1.01
C ASP A 106 -30.95 -48.59 -2.30
N LYS A 107 -30.27 -49.75 -2.30
CA LYS A 107 -30.94 -51.07 -2.37
C LYS A 107 -29.99 -52.27 -2.29
N GLU A 108 -30.38 -53.18 -1.39
CA GLU A 108 -30.03 -54.62 -1.22
C GLU A 108 -28.64 -55.04 -0.72
#